data_AF-A0A094JEW7-F1
#
_entry.id   AF-A0A094JEW7-F1
#
_cell.length_a   1.000
_cell.length_b   1.000
_cell.length_c   1.000
_cell.angle_alpha   90.00
_cell.angle_beta   90.00
_cell.angle_gamma   90.00
#
_symmetry.space_group_name_H-M   'P 1'
#
loop_
_entity.id
_entity.type
_entity.pdbx_description
1 polymer ?
#
loop_
_entity_poly.entity_id
_entity_poly.type
_entity_poly.pdbx_seq_one_letter_code
_entity_poly.pdbx_strand_id
1 'polypeptide(L)'
;MNTITKLVCSVIGLWILSCSPLKAQPLQLQAADVIAMTQQLEQRPLAQEADGLRQQLFDWTRESDAVMINVCDILGPIPSREHLPYANELLVQSFFGNAAFQLQHPNSKNDQFKTQLAGVSSMLRAYANIIKQDKQAHIPEYDHWLQLLQSGKLAAELRPEIAQKCMKQDDTQSNQFAFND
;
A
#
# COMPACT_ATOMS: atom_id res chain seq x y z
N MET A 1 45.63 0.70 21.29
CA MET A 1 46.81 0.21 20.54
C MET A 1 46.45 -1.13 19.93
N ASN A 2 46.31 -1.20 18.60
CA ASN A 2 46.58 -2.42 17.81
C ASN A 2 46.49 -2.11 16.31
N THR A 3 47.69 -1.98 15.74
CA THR A 3 48.18 -2.41 14.41
C THR A 3 47.37 -2.20 13.13
N ILE A 4 47.98 -1.38 12.26
CA ILE A 4 47.70 -1.05 10.87
C ILE A 4 47.98 -2.26 9.96
N THR A 5 46.97 -2.72 9.23
CA THR A 5 47.11 -3.71 8.14
C THR A 5 47.63 -3.02 6.88
N LYS A 6 48.83 -3.42 6.43
CA LYS A 6 49.46 -2.90 5.20
C LYS A 6 48.77 -3.49 3.97
N LEU A 7 48.21 -2.63 3.12
CA LEU A 7 47.81 -2.95 1.75
C LEU A 7 49.07 -3.04 0.88
N VAL A 8 49.30 -4.20 0.27
CA VAL A 8 50.31 -4.38 -0.78
C VAL A 8 49.57 -4.41 -2.12
N CYS A 9 49.50 -3.27 -2.81
CA CYS A 9 49.18 -3.24 -4.23
C CYS A 9 50.48 -3.45 -5.01
N SER A 10 50.73 -4.69 -5.44
CA SER A 10 51.83 -4.97 -6.37
C SER A 10 51.35 -4.68 -7.80
N VAL A 11 52.04 -3.72 -8.41
CA VAL A 11 51.88 -3.24 -9.78
C VAL A 11 52.56 -4.22 -10.72
N ILE A 12 51.86 -4.79 -11.70
CA ILE A 12 52.33 -5.15 -13.06
C ILE A 12 51.09 -5.55 -13.88
N GLY A 13 50.85 -4.85 -14.98
CA GLY A 13 49.81 -5.17 -15.96
C GLY A 13 48.80 -4.05 -16.13
N LEU A 14 48.98 -3.27 -17.19
CA LEU A 14 48.18 -2.12 -17.60
C LEU A 14 46.76 -2.56 -18.03
N TRP A 15 45.91 -2.87 -17.05
CA TRP A 15 44.46 -2.89 -17.18
C TRP A 15 43.93 -1.87 -16.18
N ILE A 16 43.37 -0.77 -16.69
CA ILE A 16 42.65 0.21 -15.88
C ILE A 16 41.42 -0.51 -15.33
N LEU A 17 41.57 -1.11 -14.15
CA LEU A 17 40.44 -1.47 -13.28
C LEU A 17 39.82 -0.15 -12.84
N SER A 18 38.93 0.37 -13.68
CA SER A 18 37.95 1.36 -13.27
C SER A 18 37.08 0.70 -12.21
N CYS A 19 37.48 0.83 -10.95
CA CYS A 19 36.61 0.64 -9.81
C CYS A 19 35.60 1.81 -9.86
N SER A 20 34.60 1.68 -10.73
CA SER A 20 33.47 2.60 -10.70
C SER A 20 32.84 2.45 -9.32
N PRO A 21 32.61 3.55 -8.58
CA PRO A 21 31.81 3.45 -7.37
C PRO A 21 30.48 2.80 -7.77
N LEU A 22 30.12 1.72 -7.08
CA LEU A 22 28.77 1.18 -7.14
C LEU A 22 27.86 2.31 -6.66
N LYS A 23 27.36 3.13 -7.59
CA LYS A 23 26.33 4.11 -7.30
C LYS A 23 25.19 3.28 -6.74
N ALA A 24 24.92 3.44 -5.44
CA ALA A 24 23.67 2.99 -4.87
C ALA A 24 22.58 3.65 -5.70
N GLN A 25 21.98 2.90 -6.63
CA GLN A 25 20.77 3.35 -7.28
C GLN A 25 19.77 3.56 -6.14
N PRO A 26 19.07 4.71 -6.09
CA PRO A 26 17.97 4.84 -5.15
C PRO A 26 17.09 3.60 -5.37
N LEU A 27 16.79 2.88 -4.30
CA LEU A 27 16.06 1.62 -4.36
C LEU A 27 14.63 1.93 -4.85
N GLN A 28 14.46 2.04 -6.17
CA GLN A 28 13.17 2.20 -6.80
C GLN A 28 12.48 0.85 -6.74
N LEU A 29 11.49 0.74 -5.84
CA LEU A 29 10.69 -0.47 -5.71
C LEU A 29 10.12 -0.86 -7.07
N GLN A 30 10.35 -2.10 -7.47
CA GLN A 30 9.76 -2.67 -8.67
C GLN A 30 8.33 -3.11 -8.37
N ALA A 31 7.54 -3.35 -9.43
CA ALA A 31 6.16 -3.80 -9.29
C ALA A 31 6.02 -5.05 -8.39
N ALA A 32 6.96 -5.99 -8.50
CA ALA A 32 6.99 -7.20 -7.68
C ALA A 32 7.21 -6.91 -6.19
N ASP A 33 8.06 -5.93 -5.86
CA ASP A 33 8.34 -5.53 -4.48
C ASP A 33 7.09 -4.94 -3.84
N VAL A 34 6.41 -4.03 -4.55
CA VAL A 34 5.16 -3.40 -4.09
C VAL A 34 4.09 -4.44 -3.80
N ILE A 35 3.91 -5.41 -4.70
CA ILE A 35 2.96 -6.50 -4.53
C ILE A 35 3.31 -7.34 -3.28
N ALA A 36 4.58 -7.72 -3.13
CA ALA A 36 5.04 -8.57 -2.03
C ALA A 36 4.90 -7.86 -0.67
N MET A 37 5.31 -6.58 -0.59
CA MET A 37 5.19 -5.78 0.63
C MET A 37 3.73 -5.55 1.01
N THR A 38 2.86 -5.32 0.04
CA THR A 38 1.40 -5.20 0.27
C THR A 38 0.86 -6.48 0.89
N GLN A 39 1.17 -7.64 0.32
CA GLN A 39 0.74 -8.95 0.87
C GLN A 39 1.34 -9.22 2.25
N GLN A 40 2.57 -8.79 2.49
CA GLN A 40 3.20 -8.91 3.81
C GLN A 40 2.45 -8.11 4.88
N LEU A 41 2.01 -6.88 4.57
CA LEU A 41 1.19 -6.07 5.47
C LEU A 41 -0.23 -6.64 5.65
N GLU A 42 -0.80 -7.27 4.62
CA GLU A 42 -2.07 -8.00 4.77
C GLU A 42 -1.95 -9.16 5.77
N GLN A 43 -0.83 -9.89 5.74
CA GLN A 43 -0.61 -11.08 6.56
C GLN A 43 -0.13 -10.74 7.99
N ARG A 44 0.76 -9.75 8.12
CA ARG A 44 1.42 -9.39 9.38
C ARG A 44 1.38 -7.87 9.60
N PRO A 45 0.18 -7.29 9.76
CA PRO A 45 0.00 -5.84 9.83
C PRO A 45 0.66 -5.20 11.05
N LEU A 46 0.89 -5.95 12.14
CA LEU A 46 1.48 -5.42 13.38
C LEU A 46 2.89 -5.98 13.64
N ALA A 47 3.56 -6.50 12.60
CA ALA A 47 4.94 -6.95 12.72
C ALA A 47 5.89 -5.77 12.98
N GLN A 48 7.06 -6.04 13.57
CA GLN A 48 8.04 -5.01 13.92
C GLN A 48 8.47 -4.15 12.72
N GLU A 49 8.55 -4.75 11.53
CA GLU A 49 8.91 -4.09 10.30
C GLU A 49 7.75 -3.37 9.60
N ALA A 50 6.50 -3.52 10.07
CA ALA A 50 5.31 -3.07 9.34
C ALA A 50 5.33 -1.56 9.05
N ASP A 51 5.76 -0.73 9.99
CA ASP A 51 5.81 0.72 9.80
C ASP A 51 6.81 1.13 8.71
N GLY A 52 7.97 0.47 8.67
CA GLY A 52 8.96 0.70 7.61
C GLY A 52 8.45 0.30 6.23
N LEU A 53 7.70 -0.79 6.14
CA LEU A 53 7.07 -1.22 4.88
C LEU A 53 5.98 -0.26 4.43
N ARG A 54 5.13 0.21 5.35
CA ARG A 54 4.09 1.20 5.05
C ARG A 54 4.71 2.49 4.54
N GLN A 55 5.76 2.98 5.18
CA GLN A 55 6.44 4.21 4.78
C GLN A 55 7.00 4.07 3.35
N GLN A 56 7.73 2.99 3.08
CA GLN A 56 8.30 2.74 1.75
C GLN A 56 7.21 2.63 0.65
N LEU A 57 6.11 1.93 0.94
CA LEU A 57 4.98 1.83 0.02
C LEU A 57 4.28 3.18 -0.18
N PHE A 58 4.11 3.96 0.89
CA PHE A 58 3.47 5.27 0.83
C PHE A 58 4.30 6.24 -0.03
N ASP A 59 5.61 6.31 0.21
CA ASP A 59 6.53 7.10 -0.60
C ASP A 59 6.50 6.66 -2.07
N TRP A 60 6.51 5.36 -2.34
CA TRP A 60 6.39 4.86 -3.70
C TRP A 60 5.05 5.25 -4.34
N THR A 61 3.91 5.15 -3.63
CA THR A 61 2.61 5.54 -4.19
C THR A 61 2.52 7.04 -4.48
N ARG A 62 3.26 7.88 -3.76
CA ARG A 62 3.34 9.33 -3.98
C ARG A 62 4.18 9.70 -5.20
N GLU A 63 5.20 8.91 -5.51
CA GLU A 63 6.19 9.23 -6.55
C GLU A 63 5.97 8.48 -7.88
N SER A 64 5.25 7.36 -7.84
CA SER A 64 5.04 6.48 -8.99
C SER A 64 3.96 7.00 -9.93
N ASP A 65 4.25 7.01 -11.23
CA ASP A 65 3.27 7.19 -12.31
C ASP A 65 2.71 5.85 -12.81
N ALA A 66 3.16 4.73 -12.22
CA ALA A 66 2.77 3.39 -12.66
C ALA A 66 1.32 3.04 -12.29
N VAL A 67 0.73 3.72 -11.31
CA VAL A 67 -0.63 3.47 -10.80
C VAL A 67 -1.36 4.78 -10.54
N MET A 68 -2.68 4.74 -10.49
CA MET A 68 -3.51 5.90 -10.08
C MET A 68 -4.19 5.63 -8.75
N ILE A 69 -3.88 6.41 -7.72
CA ILE A 69 -4.56 6.32 -6.43
C ILE A 69 -5.69 7.34 -6.38
N ASN A 70 -6.90 6.89 -6.72
CA ASN A 70 -8.12 7.68 -6.54
C ASN A 70 -8.76 7.32 -5.20
N VAL A 71 -9.00 8.32 -4.35
CA VAL A 71 -9.61 8.11 -3.03
C VAL A 71 -11.10 8.42 -3.13
N CYS A 72 -11.92 7.39 -3.07
CA CYS A 72 -13.36 7.55 -2.88
C CYS A 72 -13.71 7.37 -1.40
N ASP A 73 -14.75 8.06 -0.95
CA ASP A 73 -15.25 7.94 0.43
C ASP A 73 -16.08 6.64 0.64
N ILE A 74 -15.48 5.48 0.39
CA ILE A 74 -16.16 4.17 0.35
C ILE A 74 -15.73 3.25 1.50
N LEU A 75 -14.86 3.72 2.40
CA LEU A 75 -14.27 2.90 3.46
C LEU A 75 -15.14 2.84 4.72
N GLY A 76 -16.41 3.23 4.62
CA GLY A 76 -17.37 3.19 5.72
C GLY A 76 -17.03 4.21 6.80
N PRO A 77 -16.63 3.78 8.00
CA PRO A 77 -16.44 4.71 9.12
C PRO A 77 -15.11 5.48 9.06
N ILE A 78 -14.18 5.09 8.19
CA ILE A 78 -12.99 5.89 7.85
C ILE A 78 -13.34 6.76 6.64
N PRO A 79 -13.05 8.08 6.66
CA PRO A 79 -12.31 8.83 7.69
C PRO A 79 -13.18 9.46 8.80
N SER A 80 -14.50 9.32 8.71
CA SER A 80 -15.48 10.10 9.47
C SER A 80 -15.54 9.83 10.99
N ARG A 81 -14.82 8.84 11.52
CA ARG A 81 -14.79 8.54 12.96
C ARG A 81 -13.41 8.73 13.56
N GLU A 82 -13.30 9.75 14.40
CA GLU A 82 -12.15 9.94 15.29
C GLU A 82 -12.00 8.71 16.22
N HIS A 83 -10.75 8.32 16.51
CA HIS A 83 -10.40 7.24 17.45
C HIS A 83 -10.74 5.80 17.01
N LEU A 84 -11.00 5.55 15.72
CA LEU A 84 -11.06 4.17 15.23
C LEU A 84 -9.70 3.47 15.40
N PRO A 85 -9.67 2.25 15.98
CA PRO A 85 -8.43 1.48 16.11
C PRO A 85 -7.78 1.25 14.73
N TYR A 86 -6.49 1.54 14.63
CA TYR A 86 -5.68 1.33 13.42
C TYR A 86 -6.22 2.00 12.15
N ALA A 87 -6.96 3.11 12.28
CA ALA A 87 -7.63 3.76 11.16
C ALA A 87 -6.65 4.16 10.04
N ASN A 88 -5.51 4.74 10.41
CA ASN A 88 -4.51 5.18 9.43
C ASN A 88 -3.89 3.99 8.69
N GLU A 89 -3.57 2.92 9.41
CA GLU A 89 -3.00 1.70 8.87
C GLU A 89 -3.97 1.02 7.90
N LEU A 90 -5.26 0.97 8.25
CA LEU A 90 -6.30 0.39 7.41
C LEU A 90 -6.57 1.27 6.17
N LEU A 91 -6.57 2.60 6.33
CA LEU A 91 -6.71 3.55 5.23
C LEU A 91 -5.60 3.35 4.20
N VAL A 92 -4.33 3.44 4.62
CA VAL A 92 -3.21 3.31 3.67
C VAL A 92 -3.09 1.91 3.09
N GLN A 93 -3.51 0.87 3.84
CA GLN A 93 -3.58 -0.48 3.28
C GLN A 93 -4.53 -0.57 2.08
N SER A 94 -5.62 0.19 2.09
CA SER A 94 -6.52 0.24 0.94
C SER A 94 -5.83 0.82 -0.31
N PHE A 95 -4.93 1.80 -0.13
CA PHE A 95 -4.16 2.38 -1.23
C PHE A 95 -3.15 1.36 -1.78
N PHE A 96 -2.48 0.62 -0.89
CA PHE A 96 -1.52 -0.41 -1.30
C PHE A 96 -2.20 -1.57 -2.02
N GLY A 97 -3.36 -2.01 -1.56
CA GLY A 97 -4.18 -3.02 -2.24
C GLY A 97 -4.61 -2.59 -3.63
N ASN A 98 -5.00 -1.32 -3.78
CA ASN A 98 -5.35 -0.72 -5.06
C ASN A 98 -4.13 -0.70 -6.02
N ALA A 99 -2.99 -0.20 -5.55
CA ALA A 99 -1.74 -0.18 -6.31
C ALA A 99 -1.31 -1.58 -6.77
N ALA A 100 -1.26 -2.54 -5.85
CA ALA A 100 -0.88 -3.91 -6.16
C ALA A 100 -1.80 -4.54 -7.21
N PHE A 101 -3.11 -4.28 -7.15
CA PHE A 101 -4.05 -4.74 -8.16
C PHE A 101 -3.77 -4.14 -9.55
N GLN A 102 -3.51 -2.83 -9.62
CA GLN A 102 -3.20 -2.18 -10.91
C GLN A 102 -1.89 -2.70 -11.52
N LEU A 103 -0.89 -3.01 -10.71
CA LEU A 103 0.36 -3.61 -11.16
C LEU A 103 0.17 -5.04 -11.70
N GLN A 104 -0.72 -5.82 -11.09
CA GLN A 104 -1.09 -7.17 -11.56
C GLN A 104 -2.01 -7.13 -12.79
N HIS A 105 -2.78 -6.06 -12.94
CA HIS A 105 -3.78 -5.89 -13.98
C HIS A 105 -3.61 -4.54 -14.70
N PRO A 106 -2.52 -4.34 -15.48
CA PRO A 106 -2.18 -3.04 -16.05
C PRO A 106 -3.23 -2.47 -17.00
N ASN A 107 -4.11 -3.31 -17.56
CA ASN A 107 -5.21 -2.89 -18.43
C ASN A 107 -6.48 -2.45 -17.64
N SER A 108 -6.45 -2.47 -16.31
CA SER A 108 -7.60 -2.17 -15.44
C SER A 108 -7.42 -0.92 -14.58
N LYS A 109 -6.41 -0.08 -14.86
CA LYS A 109 -6.15 1.17 -14.11
C LYS A 109 -7.36 2.12 -14.06
N ASN A 110 -8.19 2.12 -15.11
CA ASN A 110 -9.39 2.95 -15.22
C ASN A 110 -10.66 2.25 -14.72
N ASP A 111 -10.59 0.97 -14.31
CA ASP A 111 -11.73 0.25 -13.77
C ASP A 111 -11.87 0.56 -12.28
N GLN A 112 -12.47 1.72 -11.99
CA GLN A 112 -12.66 2.23 -10.62
C GLN A 112 -13.36 1.20 -9.73
N PHE A 113 -14.31 0.43 -10.25
CA PHE A 113 -14.97 -0.59 -9.45
C PHE A 113 -13.98 -1.64 -8.96
N LYS A 114 -13.16 -2.19 -9.85
CA LYS A 114 -12.20 -3.25 -9.47
C LYS A 114 -11.05 -2.73 -8.62
N THR A 115 -10.51 -1.55 -8.93
CA THR A 115 -9.39 -0.97 -8.16
C THR A 115 -9.80 -0.67 -6.72
N GLN A 116 -10.98 -0.08 -6.54
CA GLN A 116 -11.53 0.23 -5.22
C GLN A 116 -11.89 -1.03 -4.44
N LEU A 117 -12.55 -2.00 -5.08
CA LEU A 117 -12.85 -3.28 -4.46
C LEU A 117 -11.58 -4.02 -4.00
N ALA A 118 -10.50 -3.95 -4.80
CA ALA A 118 -9.21 -4.53 -4.44
C ALA A 118 -8.58 -3.83 -3.22
N GLY A 119 -8.66 -2.50 -3.15
CA GLY A 119 -8.23 -1.73 -1.99
C GLY A 119 -8.98 -2.13 -0.71
N VAL A 120 -10.32 -2.12 -0.75
CA VAL A 120 -11.15 -2.54 0.41
C VAL A 120 -10.85 -3.99 0.80
N SER A 121 -10.69 -4.88 -0.17
CA SER A 121 -10.36 -6.29 0.10
C SER A 121 -9.00 -6.44 0.78
N SER A 122 -8.00 -5.64 0.39
CA SER A 122 -6.68 -5.63 1.02
C SER A 122 -6.74 -5.12 2.46
N MET A 123 -7.43 -4.00 2.68
CA MET A 123 -7.71 -3.46 4.01
C MET A 123 -8.36 -4.52 4.91
N LEU A 124 -9.39 -5.23 4.42
CA LEU A 124 -10.08 -6.26 5.19
C LEU A 124 -9.20 -7.48 5.50
N ARG A 125 -8.26 -7.84 4.61
CA ARG A 125 -7.27 -8.90 4.89
C ARG A 125 -6.30 -8.49 6.01
N ALA A 126 -5.82 -7.24 6.01
CA ALA A 126 -5.04 -6.71 7.12
C ALA A 126 -5.87 -6.65 8.41
N TYR A 127 -7.07 -6.07 8.36
CA TYR A 127 -8.00 -6.01 9.50
C TYR A 127 -8.24 -7.39 10.13
N ALA A 128 -8.47 -8.42 9.32
CA ALA A 128 -8.65 -9.79 9.78
C ALA A 128 -7.45 -10.33 10.58
N ASN A 129 -6.22 -9.88 10.29
CA ASN A 129 -5.02 -10.24 11.05
C ASN A 129 -4.73 -9.28 12.21
N ILE A 130 -5.20 -8.04 12.16
CA ILE A 130 -5.20 -7.13 13.32
C ILE A 130 -6.08 -7.69 14.43
N ILE A 131 -7.35 -8.03 14.17
CA ILE A 131 -8.29 -8.54 15.19
C ILE A 131 -7.90 -9.91 15.77
N LYS A 132 -6.96 -10.62 15.14
CA LYS A 132 -6.36 -11.82 15.72
C LYS A 132 -5.37 -11.50 16.84
N GLN A 133 -4.63 -10.40 16.69
CA GLN A 133 -3.59 -9.94 17.60
C GLN A 133 -4.13 -8.99 18.67
N ASP A 134 -5.07 -8.13 18.30
CA ASP A 134 -5.75 -7.19 19.20
C ASP A 134 -7.27 -7.42 19.18
N LYS A 135 -7.78 -8.05 20.24
CA LYS A 135 -9.20 -8.40 20.37
C LYS A 135 -10.11 -7.21 20.66
N GLN A 136 -9.57 -6.02 20.91
CA GLN A 136 -10.36 -4.80 21.11
C GLN A 136 -10.51 -3.99 19.83
N ALA A 137 -9.77 -4.35 18.77
CA ALA A 137 -9.77 -3.65 17.49
C ALA A 137 -11.01 -3.92 16.61
N HIS A 138 -12.07 -4.52 17.15
CA HIS A 138 -13.27 -4.84 16.38
C HIS A 138 -14.03 -3.59 15.94
N ILE A 139 -14.36 -3.53 14.65
CA ILE A 139 -15.15 -2.50 14.01
C ILE A 139 -16.36 -3.21 13.38
N PRO A 140 -17.60 -3.03 13.91
CA PRO A 140 -18.76 -3.82 13.50
C PRO A 140 -19.03 -3.85 11.99
N GLU A 141 -18.80 -2.74 11.30
CA GLU A 141 -18.96 -2.64 9.85
C GLU A 141 -17.91 -3.46 9.10
N TYR A 142 -16.66 -3.45 9.55
CA TYR A 142 -15.60 -4.28 8.95
C TYR A 142 -15.73 -5.75 9.31
N ASP A 143 -16.28 -6.08 10.48
CA ASP A 143 -16.65 -7.46 10.82
C ASP A 143 -17.70 -7.99 9.83
N HIS A 144 -18.70 -7.17 9.50
CA HIS A 144 -19.71 -7.52 8.50
C HIS A 144 -19.09 -7.67 7.11
N TRP A 145 -18.30 -6.69 6.65
CA TRP A 145 -17.66 -6.75 5.33
C TRP A 145 -16.65 -7.91 5.22
N LEU A 146 -15.97 -8.27 6.29
CA LEU A 146 -15.08 -9.42 6.31
C LEU A 146 -15.83 -10.73 6.06
N GLN A 147 -17.03 -10.90 6.63
CA GLN A 147 -17.89 -12.06 6.34
C GLN A 147 -18.35 -12.08 4.87
N LEU A 148 -18.67 -10.90 4.31
CA LEU A 148 -19.02 -10.78 2.90
C LEU A 148 -17.84 -11.07 1.98
N LEU A 149 -16.62 -10.67 2.36
CA LEU A 149 -15.40 -11.00 1.62
C LEU A 149 -15.19 -12.51 1.59
N GLN A 150 -15.30 -13.18 2.74
CA GLN A 150 -15.12 -14.64 2.87
C GLN A 150 -16.19 -15.44 2.11
N SER A 151 -17.40 -14.91 2.00
CA SER A 151 -18.50 -15.55 1.26
C SER A 151 -18.59 -15.14 -0.22
N GLY A 152 -17.66 -14.31 -0.71
CA GLY A 152 -17.62 -13.84 -2.09
C GLY A 152 -18.71 -12.82 -2.46
N LYS A 153 -19.35 -12.19 -1.47
CA LYS A 153 -20.47 -11.26 -1.63
C LYS A 153 -20.10 -9.79 -1.51
N LEU A 154 -18.88 -9.47 -1.05
CA LEU A 154 -18.43 -8.07 -0.85
C LEU A 154 -18.58 -7.20 -2.10
N ALA A 155 -18.28 -7.76 -3.27
CA ALA A 155 -18.39 -7.02 -4.54
C ALA A 155 -19.82 -6.54 -4.83
N ALA A 156 -20.82 -7.35 -4.48
CA ALA A 156 -22.23 -6.98 -4.67
C ALA A 156 -22.65 -5.91 -3.65
N GLU A 157 -22.18 -6.03 -2.40
CA GLU A 157 -22.43 -5.08 -1.32
C GLU A 157 -21.92 -3.68 -1.65
N LEU A 158 -20.64 -3.57 -2.06
CA LEU A 158 -20.00 -2.27 -2.24
C LEU A 158 -20.29 -1.62 -3.60
N ARG A 159 -20.91 -2.33 -4.54
CA ARG A 159 -21.16 -1.82 -5.90
C ARG A 159 -21.94 -0.50 -5.91
N PRO A 160 -23.04 -0.33 -5.16
CA PRO A 160 -23.78 0.93 -5.15
C PRO A 160 -22.95 2.10 -4.62
N GLU A 161 -22.25 1.90 -3.49
CA GLU A 161 -21.36 2.88 -2.86
C GLU A 161 -20.24 3.32 -3.82
N ILE A 162 -19.53 2.36 -4.43
CA ILE A 162 -18.44 2.65 -5.36
C ILE A 162 -18.95 3.37 -6.61
N ALA A 163 -20.08 2.94 -7.17
CA ALA A 163 -20.68 3.62 -8.33
C ALA A 163 -21.07 5.07 -7.99
N GLN A 164 -21.68 5.29 -6.82
CA GLN A 164 -22.12 6.62 -6.42
C GLN A 164 -20.95 7.57 -6.12
N LYS A 165 -19.92 7.09 -5.41
CA LYS A 165 -18.87 7.92 -4.84
C LYS A 165 -17.62 8.04 -5.71
N CYS A 166 -17.36 7.07 -6.59
CA CYS A 166 -16.21 7.11 -7.49
C CYS A 166 -16.54 7.58 -8.91
N MET A 167 -17.79 7.47 -9.38
CA MET A 167 -18.14 7.86 -10.76
C MET A 167 -18.69 9.29 -10.86
N LYS A 168 -19.13 9.91 -9.76
CA LYS A 168 -19.58 11.31 -9.76
C LYS A 168 -18.45 12.34 -9.69
N GLN A 169 -17.22 11.93 -9.40
CA GLN A 169 -16.10 12.86 -9.22
C GLN A 169 -15.52 13.41 -10.54
N ASP A 170 -15.85 12.82 -11.69
CA ASP A 170 -15.45 13.35 -13.01
C ASP A 170 -16.13 14.69 -13.36
N ASP A 171 -17.24 15.06 -12.71
CA ASP A 171 -18.03 16.24 -13.08
C ASP A 171 -18.03 17.39 -12.06
N THR A 172 -17.42 17.29 -10.86
CA THR A 172 -17.61 18.40 -9.87
C THR A 172 -16.55 18.65 -8.78
N GLN A 173 -15.44 17.90 -8.65
CA GLN A 173 -14.54 18.11 -7.50
C GLN A 173 -13.05 18.01 -7.83
N SER A 174 -12.54 18.95 -8.62
CA SER A 174 -11.10 19.23 -8.70
C SER A 174 -10.57 20.13 -7.57
N ASN A 175 -11.40 20.58 -6.61
CA ASN A 175 -11.01 21.53 -5.56
C ASN A 175 -11.58 21.19 -4.16
N GLN A 176 -11.19 20.09 -3.50
CA GLN A 176 -11.39 20.04 -2.04
C GLN A 176 -10.48 19.13 -1.21
N PHE A 177 -9.67 18.24 -1.79
CA PHE A 177 -8.71 17.45 -0.99
C PHE A 177 -7.37 18.17 -0.86
N ALA A 178 -7.40 19.34 -0.20
CA ALA A 178 -6.22 19.88 0.44
C ALA A 178 -6.03 19.13 1.75
N PHE A 179 -5.03 18.25 1.82
CA PHE A 179 -4.43 17.87 3.09
C PHE A 179 -3.80 19.15 3.63
N ASN A 180 -4.45 19.80 4.60
CA ASN A 180 -3.85 20.93 5.29
C ASN A 180 -2.71 20.39 6.16
N ASP A 181 -1.53 20.96 5.95
CA ASP A 181 -0.27 20.73 6.67
C ASP A 181 -0.39 20.90 8.21
#